data_AF-A0A952WJK0-F1
#
_entry.id   AF-A0A952WJK0-F1
#
_cell.length_a   1.000
_cell.length_b   1.000
_cell.length_c   1.000
_cell.angle_alpha   90.00
_cell.angle_beta   90.00
_cell.angle_gamma   90.00
#
_symmetry.space_group_name_H-M   'P 1'
#
loop_
_entity.id
_entity.type
_entity.pdbx_description
1 polymer ?
#
loop_
_entity_poly.entity_id
_entity_poly.type
_entity_poly.pdbx_seq_one_letter_code
_entity_poly.pdbx_strand_id
1 'polypeptide(L)'
;MPTSTSKTAKPAAQPEATSLKGTKIGVVESDKRDKTRKVVIAYQAMHPKYGKYVRQRTVLHIHDENNESKLGDLVEVAQCRPMSKTKFWRLVRIVERRSAAATALASAKEIV
;
A
#
# COMPACT_ATOMS: atom_id res chain seq x y z
N MET A 1 -34.23 -1.41 -47.57
CA MET A 1 -32.79 -1.69 -47.47
C MET A 1 -32.30 -1.22 -46.10
N PRO A 2 -32.25 -2.07 -45.05
CA PRO A 2 -31.64 -1.71 -43.78
C PRO A 2 -30.35 -2.50 -43.53
N THR A 3 -29.19 -1.90 -43.79
CA THR A 3 -27.90 -2.43 -43.30
C THR A 3 -27.08 -1.28 -42.72
N SER A 4 -27.40 -0.90 -41.50
CA SER A 4 -26.45 -0.27 -40.58
C SER A 4 -26.28 -1.19 -39.38
N THR A 5 -25.48 -2.25 -39.56
CA THR A 5 -24.93 -2.97 -38.42
C THR A 5 -23.83 -2.12 -37.83
N SER A 6 -24.18 -1.26 -36.86
CA SER A 6 -23.20 -0.63 -35.99
C SER A 6 -22.53 -1.74 -35.17
N LYS A 7 -21.34 -2.13 -35.60
CA LYS A 7 -20.42 -2.95 -34.82
C LYS A 7 -20.05 -2.14 -33.59
N THR A 8 -20.78 -2.35 -32.49
CA THR A 8 -20.42 -1.79 -31.19
C THR A 8 -19.05 -2.34 -30.83
N ALA A 9 -18.05 -1.47 -30.94
CA ALA A 9 -16.69 -1.73 -30.51
C ALA A 9 -16.72 -1.99 -29.00
N LYS A 10 -16.29 -3.19 -28.61
CA LYS A 10 -15.97 -3.56 -27.24
C LYS A 10 -15.09 -2.45 -26.64
N PRO A 11 -15.50 -1.79 -25.55
CA PRO A 11 -14.68 -0.74 -24.98
C PRO A 11 -13.35 -1.32 -24.49
N ALA A 12 -12.31 -0.55 -24.78
CA ALA A 12 -10.90 -0.71 -24.46
C ALA A 12 -10.58 -1.71 -23.34
N ALA A 13 -9.72 -2.67 -23.71
CA ALA A 13 -9.00 -3.53 -22.79
C ALA A 13 -8.34 -2.69 -21.68
N GLN A 14 -8.67 -3.03 -20.43
CA GLN A 14 -8.00 -2.46 -19.27
C GLN A 14 -6.52 -2.84 -19.34
N PRO A 15 -5.58 -1.94 -18.98
CA PRO A 15 -4.17 -2.21 -19.11
C PRO A 15 -3.80 -3.41 -18.23
N GLU A 16 -3.33 -4.46 -18.89
CA GLU A 16 -2.80 -5.69 -18.30
C GLU A 16 -1.72 -5.27 -17.27
N ALA A 17 -2.05 -5.34 -15.98
CA ALA A 17 -1.13 -4.90 -14.94
C ALA A 17 0.05 -5.88 -14.86
N THR A 18 1.18 -5.51 -15.47
CA THR A 18 2.44 -6.23 -15.32
C THR A 18 2.82 -6.22 -13.84
N SER A 19 2.56 -7.33 -13.15
CA SER A 19 2.80 -7.47 -11.71
C SER A 19 4.30 -7.34 -11.44
N LEU A 20 4.69 -6.22 -10.83
CA LEU A 20 6.07 -6.01 -10.38
C LEU A 20 6.40 -7.06 -9.32
N LYS A 21 7.36 -7.94 -9.64
CA LYS A 21 7.86 -8.98 -8.71
C LYS A 21 8.60 -8.29 -7.54
N GLY A 22 8.31 -8.71 -6.31
CA GLY A 22 8.98 -8.21 -5.09
C GLY A 22 8.30 -7.04 -4.38
N THR A 23 7.05 -6.75 -4.74
CA THR A 23 6.26 -5.70 -4.11
C THR A 23 5.72 -6.16 -2.75
N LYS A 24 5.75 -5.29 -1.74
CA LYS A 24 5.27 -5.58 -0.38
C LYS A 24 4.15 -4.64 0.01
N ILE A 25 3.27 -5.10 0.90
CA ILE A 25 2.15 -4.33 1.41
C ILE A 25 2.41 -4.01 2.88
N GLY A 26 2.13 -2.78 3.31
CA GLY A 26 2.30 -2.36 4.69
C GLY A 26 1.45 -1.14 5.06
N VAL A 27 1.45 -0.81 6.34
CA VAL A 27 0.68 0.32 6.88
C VAL A 27 1.61 1.49 7.19
N VAL A 28 1.18 2.71 6.85
CA VAL A 28 1.91 3.95 7.16
C VAL A 28 1.77 4.28 8.64
N GLU A 29 2.87 4.23 9.40
CA GLU A 29 2.91 4.57 10.82
C GLU A 29 3.18 6.06 11.04
N SER A 30 4.02 6.69 10.20
CA SER A 30 4.32 8.11 10.37
C SER A 30 4.59 8.86 9.07
N ASP A 31 4.03 10.08 9.05
CA ASP A 31 4.02 11.07 7.98
C ASP A 31 4.95 12.27 8.28
N LYS A 32 5.55 12.34 9.48
CA LYS A 32 6.22 13.55 10.00
C LYS A 32 7.37 14.15 9.16
N ARG A 33 7.84 13.47 8.11
CA ARG A 33 9.01 13.87 7.32
C ARG A 33 8.59 14.15 5.88
N ASP A 34 9.21 15.17 5.29
CA ASP A 34 9.03 15.47 3.88
C ASP A 34 9.57 14.35 2.98
N LYS A 35 8.80 14.04 1.94
CA LYS A 35 9.13 13.07 0.89
C LYS A 35 9.48 11.66 1.40
N THR A 36 9.06 11.37 2.63
CA THR A 36 9.47 10.18 3.38
C THR A 36 8.33 9.65 4.21
N ARG A 37 8.00 8.37 4.04
CA ARG A 37 7.04 7.69 4.90
C ARG A 37 7.69 6.53 5.62
N LYS A 38 7.27 6.31 6.87
CA LYS A 38 7.67 5.15 7.67
C LYS A 38 6.54 4.14 7.60
N VAL A 39 6.81 2.99 7.00
CA VAL A 39 5.82 1.93 6.81
C VAL A 39 6.23 0.67 7.54
N VAL A 40 5.26 0.03 8.15
CA VAL A 40 5.45 -1.20 8.90
C VAL A 40 4.87 -2.35 8.08
N ILE A 41 5.71 -3.35 7.85
CA ILE A 41 5.29 -4.64 7.31
C ILE A 41 5.27 -5.62 8.47
N ALA A 42 4.06 -6.08 8.80
CA ALA A 42 3.89 -7.17 9.75
C ALA A 42 3.95 -8.51 9.00
N TYR A 43 4.69 -9.47 9.56
CA TYR A 43 4.71 -10.84 9.08
C TYR A 43 4.78 -11.80 10.27
N GLN A 44 4.36 -13.04 10.05
CA GLN A 44 4.45 -14.09 11.06
C GLN A 44 5.61 -15.02 10.70
N ALA A 45 6.48 -15.27 11.67
CA ALA A 45 7.59 -16.20 11.55
C ALA A 45 7.44 -17.32 12.59
N MET A 46 7.73 -18.56 12.19
CA MET A 46 7.77 -19.70 13.11
C MET A 46 9.09 -19.67 13.89
N HIS A 47 9.02 -19.73 15.21
CA HIS A 47 10.24 -19.84 16.02
C HIS A 47 10.92 -21.19 15.74
N PRO A 48 12.21 -21.23 15.34
CA PRO A 48 12.84 -22.44 14.82
C PRO A 48 12.88 -23.60 15.82
N LYS A 49 13.05 -23.29 17.12
CA LYS A 49 13.11 -24.31 18.19
C LYS A 49 11.74 -24.76 18.71
N TYR A 50 10.75 -23.85 18.75
CA TYR A 50 9.51 -24.06 19.51
C TYR A 50 8.27 -24.17 18.63
N GLY A 51 8.38 -23.87 17.33
CA GLY A 51 7.28 -23.94 16.38
C GLY A 51 6.14 -22.95 16.61
N LYS A 52 6.23 -22.07 17.61
CA LYS A 52 5.25 -21.02 17.86
C LYS A 52 5.33 -19.93 16.78
N TYR A 53 4.18 -19.52 16.24
CA TYR A 53 4.09 -18.36 15.36
C TYR A 53 4.26 -17.07 16.16
N VAL A 54 5.30 -16.31 15.83
CA VAL A 54 5.60 -15.00 16.44
C VAL A 54 5.33 -13.92 15.40
N ARG A 55 4.59 -12.88 15.81
CA ARG A 55 4.37 -11.68 14.99
C ARG A 55 5.63 -10.82 15.03
N GLN A 56 6.22 -10.56 13.88
CA GLN A 56 7.36 -9.69 13.70
C GLN A 56 7.00 -8.51 12.81
N ARG A 57 7.76 -7.42 12.92
CA ARG A 57 7.57 -6.23 12.10
C ARG A 57 8.90 -5.73 11.56
N THR A 58 8.89 -5.33 10.30
CA THR A 58 10.01 -4.60 9.68
C THR A 58 9.54 -3.20 9.34
N VAL A 59 10.33 -2.20 9.73
CA VAL A 59 10.07 -0.80 9.41
C VAL A 59 10.86 -0.43 8.14
N LEU A 60 10.16 0.10 7.15
CA LEU A 60 10.71 0.56 5.89
C LEU A 60 10.61 2.08 5.77
N HIS A 61 11.64 2.67 5.16
CA HIS A 61 11.64 4.07 4.77
C HIS A 61 11.37 4.18 3.28
N ILE A 62 10.23 4.78 2.94
CA ILE A 62 9.75 4.90 1.57
C ILE A 62 9.97 6.32 1.08
N HIS A 63 10.35 6.42 -0.18
CA HIS A 63 10.32 7.67 -0.92
C HIS A 63 8.97 7.85 -1.61
N ASP A 64 8.34 8.98 -1.33
CA ASP A 64 7.10 9.47 -1.95
C ASP A 64 7.40 10.93 -2.34
N GLU A 65 7.35 11.27 -3.63
CA GLU A 65 7.70 12.63 -4.08
C GLU A 65 6.56 13.62 -3.84
N ASN A 66 5.32 13.15 -3.97
CA ASN A 66 4.11 13.95 -3.93
C ASN A 66 3.46 13.98 -2.54
N ASN A 67 4.00 13.23 -1.57
CA ASN A 67 3.45 13.08 -0.22
C ASN A 67 1.97 12.64 -0.23
N GLU A 68 1.59 11.78 -1.17
CA GLU A 68 0.20 11.36 -1.36
C GLU A 68 -0.31 10.44 -0.23
N SER A 69 0.62 9.71 0.40
CA SER A 69 0.28 8.75 1.46
C SER A 69 0.06 9.46 2.79
N LYS A 70 -1.04 9.14 3.48
CA LYS A 70 -1.39 9.64 4.81
C LYS A 70 -1.17 8.59 5.90
N LEU A 71 -1.24 9.02 7.15
CA LEU A 71 -1.11 8.14 8.31
C LEU A 71 -2.25 7.11 8.34
N GLY A 72 -1.89 5.83 8.49
CA GLY A 72 -2.84 4.72 8.55
C GLY A 72 -3.31 4.18 7.19
N ASP A 73 -2.78 4.70 6.07
CA ASP A 73 -3.05 4.15 4.74
C ASP A 73 -2.34 2.80 4.55
N LEU A 74 -2.99 1.92 3.79
CA LEU A 74 -2.43 0.65 3.35
C LEU A 74 -1.78 0.85 1.99
N VAL A 75 -0.47 0.74 1.96
CA VAL A 75 0.35 1.10 0.79
C VAL A 75 1.12 -0.10 0.27
N GLU A 76 1.25 -0.12 -1.05
CA GLU A 76 2.07 -1.08 -1.75
C GLU A 76 3.41 -0.43 -2.17
N VAL A 77 4.51 -1.11 -1.84
CA VAL A 77 5.87 -0.59 -1.95
C VAL A 77 6.77 -1.53 -2.74
N ALA A 78 7.59 -0.96 -3.62
CA ALA A 78 8.57 -1.70 -4.40
C ALA A 78 9.99 -1.27 -4.03
N GLN A 79 10.93 -2.20 -4.17
CA GLN A 79 12.35 -1.88 -4.09
C GLN A 79 12.74 -0.96 -5.26
N CYS A 80 13.66 -0.04 -5.01
CA CYS A 80 14.21 0.87 -6.01
C CYS A 80 15.72 1.07 -5.79
N ARG A 81 16.34 1.89 -6.65
CA ARG A 81 17.71 2.35 -6.40
C ARG A 81 17.79 3.05 -5.04
N PRO A 82 18.95 3.06 -4.36
CA PRO A 82 19.17 3.94 -3.23
C PRO A 82 18.79 5.39 -3.57
N MET A 83 17.82 5.92 -2.83
CA MET A 83 17.53 7.37 -2.80
C MET A 83 18.29 8.05 -1.66
N SER A 84 18.67 7.27 -0.64
CA SER A 84 19.44 7.72 0.54
C SER A 84 20.05 6.51 1.25
N LYS A 85 20.75 6.73 2.37
CA LYS A 85 21.37 5.68 3.20
C LYS A 85 20.38 4.61 3.69
N THR A 86 19.11 4.98 3.89
CA THR A 86 18.08 4.07 4.42
C THR A 86 16.88 3.88 3.49
N LYS A 87 16.75 4.73 2.46
CA LYS A 87 15.58 4.74 1.56
C LYS A 87 15.93 4.01 0.27
N PHE A 88 15.45 2.79 0.17
CA PHE A 88 15.60 1.92 -1.01
C PHE A 88 14.23 1.41 -1.50
N TRP A 89 13.15 2.06 -1.04
CA TRP A 89 11.77 1.70 -1.33
C TRP A 89 11.04 2.91 -1.89
N ARG A 90 10.19 2.68 -2.90
CA ARG A 90 9.29 3.69 -3.48
C ARG A 90 7.84 3.28 -3.33
N LEU A 91 6.96 4.27 -3.26
CA LEU A 91 5.52 4.06 -3.31
C LEU A 91 5.11 3.64 -4.72
N VAL A 92 4.27 2.60 -4.84
CA VAL A 92 3.71 2.14 -6.12
C VAL A 92 2.23 2.49 -6.21
N ARG A 93 1.45 2.04 -5.23
CA ARG A 93 0.03 2.36 -5.13
C ARG A 93 -0.40 2.48 -3.68
N ILE A 94 -1.42 3.31 -3.44
CA ILE A 94 -2.19 3.31 -2.21
C ILE A 94 -3.33 2.33 -2.44
N VAL A 95 -3.35 1.22 -1.71
CA VAL A 95 -4.35 0.15 -1.87
C VAL A 95 -5.63 0.55 -1.16
N GLU A 96 -5.52 1.03 0.08
CA GLU A 96 -6.65 1.53 0.85
C GLU A 96 -6.28 2.88 1.46
N ARG A 97 -7.08 3.90 1.15
CA ARG A 97 -6.98 5.21 1.78
C ARG A 97 -7.92 5.22 2.98
N ARG A 98 -7.38 5.37 4.19
CA ARG A 98 -8.22 5.49 5.38
C ARG A 98 -8.79 6.89 5.40
N SER A 99 -10.02 7.03 4.91
CA SER A 99 -10.71 8.33 4.97
C SER A 99 -10.92 8.73 6.43
N ALA A 100 -10.63 9.99 6.75
CA ALA A 100 -10.76 10.53 8.10
C ALA A 100 -12.18 10.39 8.68
N ALA A 101 -13.20 10.23 7.82
CA ALA A 101 -14.59 10.00 8.20
C ALA A 101 -14.80 8.70 9.01
N ALA A 102 -13.96 7.68 8.82
CA ALA A 102 -14.10 6.39 9.51
C ALA A 102 -13.58 6.42 10.96
N THR A 103 -12.66 7.32 11.30
CA THR A 103 -12.09 7.42 12.66
C THR A 103 -13.12 7.94 13.67
N ALA A 104 -14.05 8.79 13.23
CA ALA A 104 -15.10 9.35 14.10
C ALA A 104 -16.19 8.33 14.48
N LEU A 105 -16.48 7.34 13.62
CA LEU A 105 -17.53 6.34 13.83
C LEU A 105 -17.09 5.17 14.73
N ALA A 106 -15.79 4.91 14.84
CA ALA A 106 -15.25 3.85 15.70
C ALA A 106 -15.24 4.25 17.19
N SER A 107 -15.02 5.53 17.49
CA SER A 107 -15.01 6.04 18.87
C SER A 107 -16.39 6.11 19.52
N ALA A 108 -17.47 6.02 18.73
CA ALA A 108 -18.85 6.06 19.23
C ALA A 108 -19.40 4.70 19.67
N LYS A 109 -18.68 3.58 19.43
CA LYS A 109 -19.17 2.22 19.71
C LYS A 109 -18.50 1.53 20.91
N GLU A 110 -17.61 2.24 21.60
CA GLU A 110 -16.85 1.75 22.77
C GLU A 110 -17.29 2.41 24.10
N ILE A 111 -18.36 3.22 24.06
CA ILE A 111 -18.96 3.85 25.26
C ILE A 111 -20.46 3.51 25.30
N VAL A 112 -20.80 2.22 25.48
CA VAL A 112 -22.00 1.72 26.20
C VAL A 112 -21.65 0.33 26.72
#